data_AF-A0A250ISC5-F1
#
_entry.id   AF-A0A250ISC5-F1
#
_cell.length_a   1.000
_cell.length_b   1.000
_cell.length_c   1.000
_cell.angle_alpha   90.00
_cell.angle_beta   90.00
_cell.angle_gamma   90.00
#
_symmetry.space_group_name_H-M   'P 1'
#
loop_
_entity.id
_entity.type
_entity.pdbx_description
1 polymer ?
#
loop_
_entity_poly.entity_id
_entity_poly.type
_entity_poly.pdbx_seq_one_letter_code
_entity_poly.pdbx_strand_id
1 'polypeptide(L)' 'MIRIQFDTKCHIQKLVPHRYDDQPGELFERQGKAWKLIGIIKPEDKPYGFVTAVDGERS' A
#
# COMPACT_ATOMS: atom_id res chain seq x y z
N MET A 1 -9.49 -7.44 6.44
CA MET A 1 -8.24 -7.62 7.23
C MET A 1 -7.21 -6.62 6.74
N ILE A 2 -6.66 -5.79 7.63
CA ILE A 2 -5.63 -4.78 7.33
C ILE A 2 -4.27 -5.32 7.79
N ARG A 3 -3.20 -5.08 7.03
CA ARG A 3 -1.83 -5.40 7.44
C ARG A 3 -1.05 -4.13 7.74
N ILE A 4 -0.28 -4.15 8.83
CA ILE A 4 0.64 -3.07 9.21
C ILE A 4 2.06 -3.63 9.19
N GLN A 5 2.98 -2.92 8.53
CA GLN A 5 4.39 -3.30 8.40
C GLN A 5 5.29 -2.18 8.91
N PHE A 6 6.41 -2.57 9.50
CA PHE A 6 7.47 -1.68 9.98
C PHE A 6 8.78 -2.08 9.32
N ASP A 7 9.57 -1.11 8.86
CA ASP A 7 10.93 -1.35 8.35
C ASP A 7 12.02 -0.76 9.25
N THR A 8 13.28 -1.08 8.93
CA THR A 8 14.46 -0.63 9.70
C THR A 8 14.74 0.87 9.59
N LYS A 9 14.04 1.59 8.70
CA LYS A 9 14.06 3.05 8.55
C LYS A 9 12.84 3.71 9.19
N CYS A 10 12.09 2.99 10.04
CA CYS A 10 10.90 3.47 10.74
C CYS A 10 9.73 3.86 9.83
N HIS A 11 9.67 3.38 8.58
CA HIS A 11 8.45 3.57 7.80
C HIS A 11 7.35 2.64 8.33
N ILE A 12 6.18 3.22 8.57
CA ILE A 12 4.97 2.47 8.93
C ILE A 12 4.11 2.39 7.69
N GLN A 13 3.84 1.17 7.23
CA GLN A 13 3.01 0.95 6.05
C GLN A 13 1.71 0.26 6.43
N LYS A 14 0.63 0.62 5.73
CA LYS A 14 -0.71 0.06 5.91
C LYS A 14 -1.20 -0.44 4.56
N LEU A 15 -1.52 -1.73 4.48
CA LEU A 15 -2.13 -2.35 3.31
C LEU A 15 -3.63 -2.60 3.55
N VAL A 16 -4.44 -2.08 2.63
CA VAL A 16 -5.88 -2.35 2.51
C VAL A 16 -6.09 -3.20 1.25
N PRO A 17 -6.32 -4.52 1.38
CA PRO A 17 -6.23 -5.42 0.23
C PRO A 17 -7.48 -5.50 -0.65
N HIS A 18 -8.66 -5.07 -0.16
CA HIS A 18 -9.94 -5.19 -0.87
C HIS A 18 -10.14 -6.56 -1.53
N ARG A 19 -9.97 -7.63 -0.73
CA ARG A 19 -9.78 -9.01 -1.23
C ARG A 19 -10.98 -9.55 -2.03
N TYR A 20 -12.19 -9.08 -1.76
CA TYR A 20 -13.42 -9.67 -2.28
C TYR A 20 -14.16 -8.75 -3.28
N ASP A 21 -13.57 -7.61 -3.59
CA ASP A 21 -14.18 -6.57 -4.45
C ASP A 21 -13.27 -6.29 -5.65
N ASP A 22 -13.79 -5.67 -6.71
CA ASP A 22 -12.98 -5.27 -7.88
C ASP A 22 -12.15 -4.00 -7.64
N GLN A 23 -12.24 -3.42 -6.44
CA GLN A 23 -11.46 -2.23 -6.06
C GLN A 23 -9.97 -2.57 -5.96
N PRO A 24 -9.05 -1.78 -6.53
CA PRO A 24 -7.61 -2.00 -6.36
C PRO A 24 -7.22 -2.00 -4.88
N GLY A 25 -6.32 -2.89 -4.47
CA GLY A 25 -5.72 -2.80 -3.15
C GLY A 25 -4.93 -1.51 -2.98
N GLU A 26 -4.81 -1.01 -1.76
CA GLU A 26 -4.19 0.28 -1.47
C GLU A 26 -3.08 0.12 -0.43
N LEU A 27 -1.89 0.64 -0.74
CA LEU A 27 -0.74 0.68 0.14
C LEU A 27 -0.46 2.12 0.55
N PHE A 28 -0.47 2.36 1.86
CA PHE A 28 -0.20 3.66 2.45
C PHE A 28 1.08 3.63 3.28
N GLU A 29 1.75 4.77 3.37
CA GLU A 29 2.84 5.03 4.30
C GLU A 29 2.44 6.14 5.28
N ARG A 30 2.89 6.01 6.52
CA ARG A 30 2.73 7.03 7.54
C ARG A 30 3.77 8.12 7.36
N GLN A 31 3.32 9.32 6.97
CA GLN A 31 4.15 10.51 6.90
C GLN A 31 3.67 11.53 7.94
N GLY A 32 4.44 11.69 9.02
CA GLY A 32 4.06 12.50 10.17
C GLY A 32 2.72 12.06 10.77
N LYS A 33 1.71 12.95 10.69
CA LYS A 33 0.35 12.69 11.19
C LYS A 33 -0.66 12.26 10.11
N ALA A 34 -0.23 12.02 8.87
CA ALA A 34 -1.10 11.60 7.75
C ALA A 34 -0.73 10.22 7.18
N TRP A 35 -1.67 9.61 6.45
CA TRP A 35 -1.42 8.41 5.63
C TRP A 35 -1.35 8.86 4.17
N LYS A 36 -0.21 8.66 3.52
CA LYS A 36 -0.01 8.96 2.10
C LYS A 36 -0.17 7.67 1.30
N LEU A 37 -0.99 7.67 0.25
CA LEU A 37 -1.08 6.55 -0.67
C LEU A 37 0.24 6.47 -1.46
N ILE A 38 0.94 5.35 -1.39
CA ILE A 38 2.24 5.14 -2.04
C ILE A 38 2.22 4.01 -3.09
N GLY A 39 1.18 3.18 -3.07
CA GLY A 39 1.01 2.13 -4.06
C GLY A 39 -0.40 1.60 -4.16
N ILE A 40 -0.71 0.98 -5.29
CA ILE A 40 -1.95 0.29 -5.55
C ILE A 40 -1.67 -1.15 -6.02
N ILE A 41 -2.55 -2.08 -5.72
CA ILE A 41 -2.53 -3.45 -6.24
C ILE A 41 -3.70 -3.57 -7.20
N LYS A 42 -3.42 -3.61 -8.50
CA LYS A 42 -4.48 -3.75 -9.51
C LYS A 42 -5.25 -5.05 -9.28
N PRO A 43 -6.53 -5.15 -9.69
CA PRO A 43 -7.32 -6.38 -9.54
C PRO A 43 -6.62 -7.62 -10.10
N GLU A 44 -5.99 -7.48 -11.28
CA GLU A 44 -5.20 -8.55 -11.92
C GLU A 44 -3.96 -8.97 -11.13
N ASP A 45 -3.38 -8.07 -10.33
CA ASP A 45 -2.16 -8.28 -9.55
C ASP A 45 -2.43 -8.81 -8.13
N LYS A 46 -3.70 -8.81 -7.68
CA LYS A 46 -4.10 -9.24 -6.32
C LYS A 46 -3.63 -10.64 -5.92
N PRO A 47 -3.69 -11.66 -6.80
CA PRO A 47 -3.22 -13.00 -6.44
C PRO A 47 -1.72 -13.05 -6.17
N TYR A 48 -0.96 -12.17 -6.81
CA TYR A 48 0.50 -12.11 -6.75
C TYR A 48 1.02 -11.12 -5.71
N GLY A 49 0.18 -10.17 -5.30
CA GLY A 49 0.55 -9.11 -4.37
C GLY A 49 1.49 -8.07 -4.99
N PHE A 50 1.48 -7.90 -6.32
CA PHE A 50 2.29 -6.89 -6.98
C PHE A 50 1.74 -5.49 -6.72
N VAL A 51 2.60 -4.62 -6.20
CA VAL A 51 2.26 -3.23 -5.90
C VAL A 51 2.80 -2.36 -7.02
N THR A 52 1.90 -1.61 -7.67
CA THR A 52 2.24 -0.52 -8.60
C THR A 52 2.35 0.77 -7.80
N ALA A 53 3.48 1.48 -7.92
CA ALA A 53 3.63 2.79 -7.28
C ALA A 53 2.69 3.82 -7.90
N VAL A 54 2.11 4.69 -7.07
CA VAL A 54 1.36 5.89 -7.54
C VAL A 54 2.34 7.06 -7.41
N ASP A 55 2.82 7.55 -8.56
CA ASP A 55 3.88 8.53 -8.81
C ASP A 55 4.52 9.32 -7.63
N GLY A 56 5.87 9.40 -7.68
CA GLY A 56 6.67 10.54 -7.23
C GLY A 56 7.42 10.39 -5.91
N GLU A 57 8.75 10.23 -6.01
CA GLU A 57 9.77 10.35 -4.95
C GLU A 57 9.89 9.19 -3.96
N ARG A 58 10.70 8.21 -4.38
CA ARG A 58 11.68 7.59 -3.48
C ARG A 58 12.90 8.54 -3.43
N SER A 59 12.77 9.68 -2.74
CA SER A 59 13.93 10.52 -2.37
C SER A 59 14.67 9.93 -1.17
#